data_AF-A0A9Q3IVR4-F1
#
_entry.id   AF-A0A9Q3IVR4-F1
#
_cell.length_a   1.000
_cell.length_b   1.000
_cell.length_c   1.000
_cell.angle_alpha   90.00
_cell.angle_beta   90.00
_cell.angle_gamma   90.00
#
_symmetry.space_group_name_H-M   'P 1'
#
loop_
_entity.id
_entity.type
_entity.pdbx_description
1 polymer ?
#
loop_
_entity_poly.entity_id
_entity_poly.type
_entity_poly.pdbx_seq_one_letter_code
_entity_poly.pdbx_strand_id
1 'polypeptide(L)'
;MPKQIYVISSVKDTYRKEFVANHLIEAQINPSLSPKMRHDLIDVLYTYKNAFDSDHEPLCAIKGHEVDINLNIDRPYPPVVRILAYPASPRAREAL
;
A
#
# COMPACT_ATOMS: atom_id res chain seq x y z
N MET A 1 -40.52 -3.98 18.29
CA MET A 1 -39.96 -2.71 17.76
C MET A 1 -38.46 -2.85 17.62
N PRO A 2 -37.91 -3.26 16.45
CA PRO A 2 -36.48 -3.47 16.30
C PRO A 2 -35.79 -2.15 15.91
N LYS A 3 -35.22 -1.44 16.89
CA LYS A 3 -34.42 -0.21 16.69
C LYS A 3 -32.95 -0.48 16.30
N GLN A 4 -32.53 -1.73 16.17
CA GLN A 4 -31.11 -2.10 16.09
C GLN A 4 -30.46 -1.97 14.69
N ILE A 5 -31.25 -1.86 13.61
CA ILE A 5 -30.72 -2.03 12.24
C ILE A 5 -30.16 -0.71 11.64
N TYR A 6 -30.62 0.46 12.09
CA TYR A 6 -30.23 1.75 11.49
C TYR A 6 -28.84 2.26 11.87
N VAL A 7 -28.25 1.76 12.96
CA VAL A 7 -26.96 2.25 13.46
C VAL A 7 -25.80 1.73 12.61
N ILE A 8 -25.90 0.50 12.08
CA ILE A 8 -24.81 -0.17 11.36
C ILE A 8 -24.61 0.44 9.95
N SER A 9 -25.69 0.87 9.28
CA SER A 9 -25.58 1.55 7.98
C SER A 9 -24.95 2.93 8.13
N SER A 10 -25.34 3.69 9.16
CA SER A 10 -24.81 5.03 9.39
C SER A 10 -23.31 5.04 9.66
N VAL A 11 -22.76 4.00 10.30
CA VAL A 11 -21.34 3.92 10.64
C VAL A 11 -20.48 3.56 9.42
N LYS A 12 -20.97 2.70 8.52
CA LYS A 12 -20.27 2.34 7.27
C LYS A 12 -20.07 3.54 6.36
N ASP A 13 -21.05 4.42 6.28
CA ASP A 13 -20.96 5.65 5.48
C ASP A 13 -19.90 6.62 6.01
N THR A 14 -19.66 6.64 7.32
CA THR A 14 -18.61 7.48 7.94
C THR A 14 -17.23 7.03 7.50
N TYR A 15 -16.91 5.74 7.62
CA TYR A 15 -15.61 5.20 7.21
C TYR A 15 -15.34 5.33 5.72
N ARG A 16 -16.38 5.25 4.89
CA ARG A 16 -16.26 5.46 3.45
C ARG A 16 -15.89 6.92 3.14
N LYS A 17 -16.50 7.88 3.83
CA LYS A 17 -16.17 9.31 3.67
C LYS A 17 -14.74 9.61 4.10
N GLU A 18 -14.30 9.04 5.22
CA GLU A 18 -12.91 9.13 5.68
C GLU A 18 -11.94 8.54 4.64
N PHE A 19 -12.27 7.39 4.04
CA PHE A 19 -11.46 6.79 2.99
C PHE A 19 -11.30 7.71 1.78
N VAL A 20 -12.39 8.29 1.28
CA VAL A 20 -12.35 9.24 0.17
C VAL A 20 -11.54 10.48 0.54
N ALA A 21 -11.72 10.98 1.76
CA ALA A 21 -11.07 12.18 2.24
C ALA A 21 -9.59 12.01 2.60
N ASN A 22 -9.07 10.80 2.80
CA ASN A 22 -7.67 10.57 3.14
C ASN A 22 -6.89 9.93 1.99
N HIS A 23 -7.49 8.98 1.27
CA HIS A 23 -6.79 8.19 0.25
C HIS A 23 -7.09 8.62 -1.19
N LEU A 24 -8.20 9.33 -1.43
CA LEU A 24 -8.60 9.73 -2.80
C LEU A 24 -8.49 11.24 -3.03
N ILE A 25 -7.87 12.02 -2.13
CA ILE A 25 -7.67 13.47 -2.35
C ILE A 25 -6.84 13.72 -3.60
N GLU A 26 -5.74 13.00 -3.73
CA GLU A 26 -4.78 13.16 -4.84
C GLU A 26 -5.16 12.32 -6.07
N ALA A 27 -6.20 11.50 -5.96
CA ALA A 27 -6.61 10.60 -7.02
C ALA A 27 -7.26 11.39 -8.18
N GLN A 28 -6.63 11.32 -9.36
CA GLN A 28 -7.18 11.90 -10.59
C GLN A 28 -8.23 10.96 -11.21
N ILE A 29 -9.46 11.04 -10.71
CA ILE A 29 -10.60 10.34 -11.33
C ILE A 29 -11.07 11.15 -12.55
N ASN A 30 -11.25 10.47 -13.68
CA ASN A 30 -11.71 11.08 -14.93
C ASN A 30 -13.00 11.92 -14.71
N PRO A 31 -13.00 13.22 -15.05
CA PRO A 31 -14.14 14.10 -14.85
C PRO A 31 -15.34 13.78 -15.75
N SER A 32 -15.15 13.05 -16.85
CA SER A 32 -16.23 12.65 -17.75
C SER A 32 -17.09 11.50 -17.22
N LEU A 33 -16.76 10.92 -16.06
CA LEU A 33 -17.55 9.86 -15.46
C LEU A 33 -18.92 10.37 -14.98
N SER A 34 -19.96 9.58 -15.23
CA SER A 34 -21.28 9.86 -14.65
C SER A 34 -21.24 9.74 -13.11
N PRO A 35 -22.10 10.46 -12.38
CA PRO A 35 -22.09 10.42 -10.92
C PRO A 35 -22.37 9.02 -10.36
N LYS A 36 -23.17 8.21 -11.07
CA LYS A 36 -23.40 6.80 -10.70
C LYS A 36 -22.13 5.97 -10.82
N MET A 37 -21.47 6.03 -11.98
CA MET A 37 -20.22 5.29 -12.21
C MET A 37 -19.13 5.69 -11.22
N ARG A 38 -19.07 6.98 -10.85
CA ARG A 38 -18.10 7.46 -9.87
C ARG A 38 -18.39 6.85 -8.49
N HIS A 39 -19.66 6.73 -8.12
CA HIS A 39 -20.08 6.09 -6.88
C HIS A 39 -19.69 4.61 -6.86
N ASP A 40 -20.00 3.89 -7.93
CA ASP A 40 -19.70 2.47 -8.08
C ASP A 40 -18.19 2.21 -8.04
N LEU A 41 -17.39 3.09 -8.68
CA LEU A 41 -15.93 3.02 -8.62
C LEU A 41 -15.42 3.17 -7.19
N ILE A 42 -15.90 4.18 -6.46
CA ILE A 42 -15.50 4.40 -5.06
C ILE A 42 -15.91 3.21 -4.19
N ASP A 43 -17.05 2.59 -4.47
CA ASP A 43 -17.50 1.40 -3.74
C ASP A 43 -16.58 0.20 -3.96
N VAL A 44 -16.16 -0.04 -5.20
CA VAL A 44 -15.19 -1.09 -5.52
C VAL A 44 -13.86 -0.82 -4.82
N LEU A 45 -13.33 0.41 -4.92
CA LEU A 45 -12.07 0.79 -4.29
C LEU A 45 -12.11 0.64 -2.78
N TYR A 46 -13.20 1.06 -2.14
CA TYR A 46 -13.38 0.91 -0.70
C TYR A 46 -13.50 -0.57 -0.28
N THR A 47 -14.23 -1.36 -1.05
CA THR A 47 -14.44 -2.80 -0.79
C THR A 47 -13.12 -3.57 -0.83
N TYR A 48 -12.24 -3.24 -1.78
CA TYR A 48 -10.96 -3.91 -1.98
C TYR A 48 -9.76 -3.09 -1.49
N LYS A 49 -9.96 -2.15 -0.57
CA LYS A 49 -8.90 -1.22 -0.12
C LYS A 49 -7.62 -1.91 0.39
N ASN A 50 -7.76 -3.10 0.99
CA ASN A 50 -6.62 -3.89 1.52
C ASN A 50 -5.85 -4.67 0.44
N ALA A 51 -6.34 -4.70 -0.81
CA ALA A 51 -5.66 -5.34 -1.93
C ALA A 51 -4.67 -4.40 -2.62
N PHE A 52 -4.68 -3.12 -2.26
CA PHE A 52 -3.79 -2.10 -2.81
C PHE A 52 -2.62 -1.85 -1.86
N ASP A 53 -1.48 -1.48 -2.45
CA ASP A 53 -0.29 -1.10 -1.71
C ASP A 53 -0.52 0.23 -0.99
N SER A 54 -0.10 0.31 0.27
CA SER A 54 -0.20 1.50 1.12
C SER A 54 1.15 1.75 1.76
N ASP A 55 1.50 3.02 2.00
CA ASP A 55 2.75 3.41 2.67
C ASP A 55 2.93 2.72 4.03
N HIS A 56 1.83 2.35 4.69
CA HIS A 56 1.84 1.68 5.99
C HIS A 56 1.75 0.15 5.89
N GLU A 57 1.25 -0.39 4.78
CA GLU A 57 1.00 -1.82 4.59
C GLU A 57 1.50 -2.23 3.20
N PRO A 58 2.81 -2.48 3.05
CA PRO A 58 3.37 -2.86 1.76
C PRO A 58 2.94 -4.28 1.37
N LEU A 59 2.63 -4.50 0.09
CA LEU A 59 2.17 -5.79 -0.45
C LEU A 59 3.11 -6.97 -0.13
N CYS A 60 4.40 -6.69 0.04
CA CYS A 60 5.42 -7.70 0.32
C CYS A 60 5.51 -8.13 1.79
N ALA A 61 4.71 -7.56 2.71
CA ALA A 61 4.68 -7.95 4.12
C ALA A 61 3.87 -9.25 4.35
N ILE A 62 4.13 -10.29 3.55
CA ILE A 62 3.48 -11.59 3.67
C ILE A 62 4.02 -12.31 4.90
N LYS A 63 3.17 -12.44 5.92
CA LYS A 63 3.50 -13.21 7.13
C LYS A 63 3.81 -14.67 6.76
N GLY A 64 4.95 -15.17 7.23
CA GLY A 64 5.39 -16.55 6.98
C GLY A 64 6.17 -16.77 5.68
N HIS A 65 6.40 -15.72 4.88
CA HIS A 65 7.37 -15.75 3.77
C HIS A 65 8.69 -15.05 4.16
N GLU A 66 9.09 -15.21 5.42
CA GLU A 66 10.37 -14.67 5.90
C GLU A 66 11.51 -15.49 5.29
N VAL A 67 12.48 -14.80 4.68
CA VAL A 67 13.65 -15.45 4.09
C VAL A 67 14.75 -15.52 5.14
N ASP A 68 15.11 -16.73 5.57
CA ASP A 68 16.28 -16.95 6.41
C ASP A 68 17.55 -16.98 5.55
N ILE A 69 18.27 -15.86 5.51
CA ILE A 69 19.51 -15.73 4.74
C ILE A 69 20.70 -16.11 5.62
N ASN A 70 21.08 -17.38 5.57
CA ASN A 70 22.29 -17.87 6.21
C ASN A 70 23.49 -17.64 5.29
N LEU A 71 24.41 -16.76 5.72
CA LEU A 71 25.67 -16.55 5.02
C LEU A 71 26.65 -17.66 5.43
N ASN A 72 27.19 -18.38 4.45
CA ASN A 72 28.25 -19.37 4.66
C ASN A 72 29.57 -18.64 5.00
N ILE A 73 29.69 -18.16 6.24
CA ILE A 73 30.88 -17.52 6.81
C ILE A 73 31.70 -18.48 7.68
N ASP A 74 31.36 -19.76 7.62
CA ASP A 74 32.13 -20.80 8.28
C ASP A 74 33.55 -20.84 7.72
N ARG A 75 34.51 -21.12 8.61
CA ARG A 75 35.92 -21.26 8.22
C ARG A 75 36.04 -22.28 7.08
N PRO A 76 36.90 -22.03 6.07
CA PRO A 76 38.03 -21.11 6.08
C PRO A 76 37.77 -19.74 5.42
N TYR A 77 36.56 -19.43 4.97
CA TYR A 77 36.31 -18.23 4.16
C TYR A 77 35.77 -17.09 5.04
N PRO A 78 36.54 -16.00 5.25
CA PRO A 78 36.02 -14.85 5.99
C PRO A 78 34.87 -14.19 5.21
N PRO A 79 33.87 -13.62 5.89
CA PRO A 79 32.88 -12.77 5.24
C PRO A 79 33.60 -11.70 4.41
N VAL A 80 33.26 -11.63 3.13
CA VAL A 80 33.91 -10.78 2.13
C VAL A 80 33.99 -9.33 2.62
N VAL A 81 35.19 -8.75 2.60
CA VAL A 81 35.44 -7.34 2.88
C VAL A 81 34.61 -6.51 1.90
N ARG A 82 33.71 -5.67 2.42
CA ARG A 82 32.91 -4.77 1.59
C ARG A 82 33.86 -3.79 0.89
N ILE A 83 34.11 -4.00 -0.39
CA ILE A 83 34.62 -2.95 -1.26
C ILE A 83 33.56 -1.85 -1.23
N LEU A 84 33.96 -0.60 -1.03
CA LEU A 84 33.04 0.54 -1.11
C LEU A 84 32.28 0.45 -2.44
N ALA A 85 30.97 0.66 -2.41
CA ALA A 85 30.19 0.71 -3.63
C ALA A 85 30.87 1.68 -4.60
N TYR A 86 31.07 1.24 -5.84
CA TYR A 86 31.63 2.11 -6.87
C TYR A 86 30.83 3.41 -6.93
N PRO A 87 31.48 4.57 -7.15
CA PRO A 87 30.79 5.84 -7.16
C PRO A 87 29.65 5.81 -8.18
N ALA A 88 28.46 6.22 -7.74
CA ALA A 88 27.30 6.33 -8.61
C ALA A 88 27.60 7.25 -9.79
N SER A 89 27.11 6.88 -10.98
CA SER A 89 27.24 7.73 -12.16
C SER A 89 26.51 9.07 -11.94
N PRO A 90 26.91 10.17 -12.62
CA PRO A 90 26.26 11.47 -12.47
C PRO A 90 24.74 11.40 -12.64
N ARG A 91 24.28 10.64 -13.65
CA ARG A 91 22.85 10.40 -13.90
C ARG A 91 22.15 9.62 -12.78
N ALA A 92 22.84 8.65 -12.17
CA ALA A 92 22.27 7.89 -11.05
C ALA A 92 22.18 8.73 -9.77
N ARG A 93 23.09 9.70 -9.58
CA ARG A 93 23.04 10.64 -8.45
C ARG A 93 21.88 11.63 -8.53
N GLU A 94 21.42 11.97 -9.74
CA GLU A 94 20.28 12.88 -9.93
C GLU A 94 18.91 12.23 -9.66
N ALA A 95 18.85 10.89 -9.69
CA ALA A 95 17.62 10.12 -9.55
C ALA A 95 17.41 9.52 -8.14
N LEU A 96 18.42 9.61 -7.27
CA LEU A 96 18.38 9.25 -5.86
C LEU A 96 17.87 10.43 -5.03
#